data_AF-A0A849IEM6-F1
#
_entry.id   AF-A0A849IEM6-F1
#
_cell.length_a   1.000
_cell.length_b   1.000
_cell.length_c   1.000
_cell.angle_alpha   90.00
_cell.angle_beta   90.00
_cell.angle_gamma   90.00
#
_symmetry.space_group_name_H-M   'P 1'
#
loop_
_entity.id
_entity.type
_entity.pdbx_description
1 polymer ?
#
loop_
_entity_poly.entity_id
_entity_poly.type
_entity_poly.pdbx_seq_one_letter_code
_entity_poly.pdbx_strand_id
1 'polypeptide(L)'
;MNHRWSLVALAGLLLAGGIAGCSPATGAPTSPRPAGATGSKQLVVDNGSQSLTVSAASLGSALYRATPAGALSVTASPDGIVEVRQGKTGQAATRIAIELSRSVTWAITIRGGTTTCNLDLAGLRLGGLTVSGGAETMRLNLPPPHGRVDVIVSGGATHLVIAAPGGAAMRVVAAAGIAVVRASGAGVVLADNSHLVTYGSYAGAANSYSVDLTAGAATLNLSEP
;
A
#
# COMPACT_ATOMS: atom_id res chain seq x y z
N MET A 1 -18.26 60.97 34.47
CA MET A 1 -18.47 60.94 33.01
C MET A 1 -19.10 59.61 32.67
N ASN A 2 -20.43 59.60 32.66
CA ASN A 2 -21.27 58.42 32.50
C ASN A 2 -22.31 58.73 31.41
N HIS A 3 -22.84 57.66 30.81
CA HIS A 3 -24.12 57.57 30.07
C HIS A 3 -24.08 57.97 28.59
N ARG A 4 -24.75 57.32 27.63
CA ARG A 4 -25.65 56.14 27.56
C ARG A 4 -25.88 55.93 26.04
N TRP A 5 -25.77 54.72 25.51
CA TRP A 5 -26.34 54.34 24.21
C TRP A 5 -27.25 53.14 24.39
N SER A 6 -28.55 53.33 24.15
CA SER A 6 -29.56 52.29 23.90
C SER A 6 -30.78 53.00 23.30
N LEU A 7 -31.28 52.63 22.12
CA LEU A 7 -32.45 51.78 21.82
C LEU A 7 -32.78 52.12 20.33
N VAL A 8 -33.37 51.32 19.43
CA VAL A 8 -34.12 50.07 19.53
C VAL A 8 -34.35 49.48 18.13
N ALA A 9 -34.39 48.13 18.13
CA ALA A 9 -35.11 47.17 17.29
C ALA A 9 -35.37 47.40 15.80
N LEU A 10 -35.03 46.36 15.03
CA LEU A 10 -36.02 45.74 14.15
C LEU A 10 -36.09 44.24 14.46
N ALA A 11 -37.29 43.79 14.81
CA ALA A 11 -37.66 42.40 14.95
C ALA A 11 -37.97 41.80 13.58
N GLY A 12 -37.39 40.64 13.27
CA GLY A 12 -37.75 39.78 12.14
C GLY A 12 -37.77 38.34 12.63
N LEU A 13 -38.96 37.75 12.62
CA LEU A 13 -39.33 36.47 13.22
C LEU A 13 -39.51 35.39 12.13
N LEU A 14 -39.15 34.14 12.47
CA LEU A 14 -39.42 32.84 11.78
C LEU A 14 -38.56 32.56 10.52
N LEU A 15 -38.00 31.36 10.27
CA LEU A 15 -38.48 29.99 10.51
C LEU A 15 -37.34 29.02 10.84
N ALA A 16 -37.70 27.97 11.58
CA ALA A 16 -36.91 26.78 11.85
C ALA A 16 -36.60 25.98 10.57
N GLY A 17 -35.37 25.48 10.47
CA GLY A 17 -34.95 24.50 9.49
C GLY A 17 -33.65 23.85 9.96
N GLY A 18 -33.77 22.73 10.67
CA GLY A 18 -32.62 21.96 11.14
C GLY A 18 -31.84 21.41 9.94
N ILE A 19 -30.60 21.85 9.78
CA ILE A 19 -29.62 21.08 9.00
C ILE A 19 -29.01 20.04 9.92
N ALA A 20 -29.45 18.79 9.69
CA ALA A 20 -28.87 17.60 10.26
C ALA A 20 -27.35 17.63 10.08
N GLY A 21 -26.61 17.35 11.16
CA GLY A 21 -25.17 17.26 11.13
C GLY A 21 -24.72 16.20 10.13
N CYS A 22 -23.92 16.59 9.15
CA CYS A 22 -22.99 15.66 8.54
C CYS A 22 -21.77 15.59 9.46
N SER A 23 -21.78 14.65 10.40
CA SER A 23 -20.53 14.13 10.93
C SER A 23 -19.74 13.58 9.73
N PRO A 24 -18.47 13.95 9.52
CA PRO A 24 -17.64 13.16 8.63
C PRO A 24 -17.61 11.76 9.22
N ALA A 25 -18.17 10.80 8.48
CA ALA A 25 -17.98 9.40 8.80
C ALA A 25 -16.48 9.14 8.70
N THR A 26 -15.81 9.17 9.85
CA THR A 26 -14.51 8.53 10.04
C THR A 26 -14.78 7.04 9.93
N GLY A 27 -15.01 6.57 8.70
CA GLY A 27 -14.75 5.19 8.36
C GLY A 27 -13.27 5.00 8.63
N ALA A 28 -12.94 4.26 9.68
CA ALA A 28 -11.60 3.72 9.82
C ALA A 28 -11.23 3.11 8.47
N PRO A 29 -10.04 3.37 7.91
CA PRO A 29 -9.62 2.71 6.68
C PRO A 29 -9.66 1.21 6.96
N THR A 30 -10.71 0.56 6.48
CA THR A 30 -10.82 -0.89 6.51
C THR A 30 -9.80 -1.31 5.49
N SER A 31 -8.60 -1.65 5.99
CA SER A 31 -7.48 -2.11 5.17
C SER A 31 -8.04 -3.18 4.24
N PRO A 32 -8.06 -2.97 2.91
CA PRO A 32 -8.64 -3.95 2.02
C PRO A 32 -7.76 -5.19 2.13
N ARG A 33 -8.29 -6.23 2.79
CA ARG A 33 -7.70 -7.55 2.73
C ARG A 33 -7.62 -7.90 1.25
N PRO A 34 -6.44 -8.22 0.70
CA PRO A 34 -6.38 -8.76 -0.65
C PRO A 34 -7.36 -9.92 -0.72
N ALA A 35 -8.32 -9.86 -1.65
CA ALA A 35 -9.26 -10.95 -1.87
C ALA A 35 -8.45 -12.15 -2.32
N GLY A 36 -8.05 -12.98 -1.36
CA GLY A 36 -7.13 -14.08 -1.61
C GLY A 36 -7.76 -15.07 -2.56
N ALA A 37 -7.08 -15.35 -3.67
CA ALA A 37 -7.37 -16.53 -4.48
C ALA A 37 -7.41 -17.76 -3.55
N THR A 38 -8.44 -18.59 -3.68
CA THR A 38 -8.61 -19.83 -2.92
C THR A 38 -7.30 -20.66 -2.98
N GLY A 39 -6.64 -20.85 -1.83
CA GLY A 39 -5.33 -21.54 -1.74
C GLY A 39 -4.09 -20.63 -1.59
N SER A 40 -4.24 -19.30 -1.58
CA SER A 40 -3.14 -18.36 -1.31
C SER A 40 -2.65 -18.44 0.13
N LYS A 41 -1.33 -18.33 0.34
CA LYS A 41 -0.70 -18.07 1.64
C LYS A 41 -0.64 -16.57 1.90
N GLN A 42 -0.60 -16.19 3.17
CA GLN A 42 -0.55 -14.78 3.56
C GLN A 42 0.75 -14.47 4.30
N LEU A 43 1.41 -13.37 3.93
CA LEU A 43 2.49 -12.78 4.72
C LEU A 43 1.96 -11.47 5.32
N VAL A 44 2.04 -11.33 6.64
CA VAL A 44 1.77 -10.07 7.34
C VAL A 44 3.04 -9.65 8.05
N VAL A 45 3.53 -8.44 7.78
CA VAL A 45 4.74 -7.90 8.41
C VAL A 45 4.37 -6.67 9.22
N ASP A 46 4.59 -6.71 10.53
CA ASP A 46 4.59 -5.56 11.41
C ASP A 46 6.01 -5.01 11.53
N ASN A 47 6.31 -4.06 10.66
CA ASN A 47 7.62 -3.48 10.49
C ASN A 47 7.81 -2.23 11.36
N GLY A 48 9.01 -2.13 11.92
CA GLY A 48 9.51 -0.93 12.59
C GLY A 48 11.04 -0.83 12.45
N SER A 49 11.57 -1.46 11.41
CA SER A 49 13.01 -1.49 11.11
C SER A 49 13.42 -0.26 10.29
N GLN A 50 14.72 -0.04 10.13
CA GLN A 50 15.24 0.95 9.18
C GLN A 50 15.19 0.44 7.73
N SER A 51 15.23 -0.89 7.53
CA SER A 51 15.25 -1.50 6.21
C SER A 51 14.47 -2.80 6.21
N LEU A 52 13.47 -2.88 5.33
CA LEU A 52 12.75 -4.11 5.04
C LEU A 52 13.03 -4.55 3.60
N THR A 53 13.40 -5.82 3.44
CA THR A 53 13.50 -6.48 2.14
C THR A 53 12.60 -7.71 2.14
N VAL A 54 11.74 -7.84 1.13
CA VAL A 54 10.99 -9.06 0.86
C VAL A 54 11.39 -9.57 -0.52
N SER A 55 11.78 -10.83 -0.65
CA SER A 55 12.27 -11.39 -1.91
C SER A 55 11.81 -12.82 -2.16
N ALA A 56 11.91 -13.24 -3.41
CA ALA A 56 11.59 -14.60 -3.85
C ALA A 56 12.80 -15.54 -3.70
N ALA A 57 12.66 -16.68 -3.01
CA ALA A 57 13.72 -17.66 -2.84
C ALA A 57 13.26 -19.11 -3.07
N SER A 58 14.22 -19.98 -3.43
CA SER A 58 14.02 -21.42 -3.51
C SER A 58 14.26 -22.03 -2.13
N LEU A 59 13.18 -22.27 -1.39
CA LEU A 59 13.24 -22.68 0.03
C LEU A 59 12.96 -24.18 0.27
N GLY A 60 12.81 -24.98 -0.80
CA GLY A 60 12.44 -26.38 -0.70
C GLY A 60 11.04 -26.54 -0.10
N SER A 61 10.94 -27.23 1.04
CA SER A 61 9.68 -27.41 1.77
C SER A 61 9.31 -26.24 2.69
N ALA A 62 10.25 -25.33 2.98
CA ALA A 62 9.97 -24.16 3.80
C ALA A 62 9.20 -23.11 3.00
N LEU A 63 8.23 -22.46 3.66
CA LEU A 63 7.43 -21.40 3.03
C LEU A 63 8.13 -20.04 3.08
N TYR A 64 8.91 -19.77 4.13
CA TYR A 64 9.60 -18.50 4.29
C TYR A 64 10.92 -18.69 5.06
N ARG A 65 11.82 -17.71 4.94
CA ARG A 65 12.99 -17.52 5.80
C ARG A 65 13.04 -16.05 6.20
N ALA A 66 13.07 -15.77 7.50
CA ALA A 66 13.18 -14.41 8.02
C ALA A 66 14.52 -14.23 8.74
N THR A 67 15.17 -13.09 8.50
CA THR A 67 16.45 -12.71 9.11
C THR A 67 16.41 -11.28 9.64
N PRO A 68 17.13 -10.97 10.74
CA PRO A 68 17.94 -11.88 11.55
C PRO A 68 17.10 -12.82 12.41
N ALA A 69 17.52 -14.09 12.49
CA ALA A 69 16.87 -15.07 13.34
C ALA A 69 16.99 -14.67 14.82
N GLY A 70 15.93 -14.92 15.61
CA GLY A 70 15.90 -14.59 17.04
C GLY A 70 15.55 -13.13 17.38
N ALA A 71 15.77 -12.18 16.46
CA ALA A 71 15.34 -10.78 16.64
C ALA A 71 13.89 -10.53 16.16
N LEU A 72 13.29 -11.52 15.49
CA LEU A 72 11.93 -11.45 14.96
C LEU A 72 11.05 -12.47 15.67
N SER A 73 9.83 -12.05 16.02
CA SER A 73 8.78 -12.99 16.40
C SER A 73 8.02 -13.39 15.15
N VAL A 74 8.03 -14.68 14.83
CA VAL A 74 7.27 -15.20 13.70
C VAL A 74 6.19 -16.16 14.19
N THR A 75 4.97 -15.96 13.74
CA THR A 75 3.83 -16.82 14.04
C THR A 75 3.28 -17.34 12.72
N ALA A 76 3.25 -18.66 12.55
CA ALA A 76 2.64 -19.30 11.39
C ALA A 76 1.35 -19.99 11.82
N SER A 77 0.22 -19.63 11.20
CA SER A 77 -1.05 -20.33 11.42
C SER A 77 -1.14 -21.58 10.54
N PRO A 78 -1.91 -22.61 10.96
CA PRO A 78 -2.21 -23.77 10.12
C PRO A 78 -2.84 -23.40 8.76
N ASP A 79 -3.59 -22.30 8.73
CA ASP A 79 -4.26 -21.78 7.53
C ASP A 79 -3.27 -21.18 6.53
N GLY A 80 -2.00 -21.01 6.91
CA GLY A 80 -0.94 -20.51 6.06
C GLY A 80 -0.76 -19.00 6.11
N ILE A 81 -1.14 -18.38 7.22
CA ILE A 81 -0.81 -16.99 7.54
C ILE A 81 0.53 -16.98 8.27
N VAL A 82 1.51 -16.28 7.72
CA VAL A 82 2.82 -16.03 8.33
C VAL A 82 2.84 -14.59 8.79
N GLU A 83 2.83 -14.37 10.10
CA GLU A 83 2.97 -13.05 10.69
C GLU A 83 4.39 -12.87 11.22
N VAL A 84 5.07 -11.84 10.74
CA VAL A 84 6.43 -11.45 11.15
C VAL A 84 6.34 -10.10 11.86
N ARG A 85 6.83 -10.03 13.09
CA ARG A 85 6.90 -8.80 13.87
C ARG A 85 8.25 -8.66 14.55
N GLN A 86 8.62 -7.43 14.90
CA GLN A 86 9.80 -7.18 15.72
C GLN A 86 9.76 -7.99 17.04
N GLY A 87 10.91 -8.49 17.47
CA GLY A 87 11.08 -9.19 18.74
C GLY A 87 10.82 -8.29 19.94
N LYS A 88 10.31 -8.87 21.04
CA LYS A 88 10.03 -8.15 22.29
C LYS A 88 11.27 -7.95 23.18
N THR A 89 12.33 -8.72 22.96
CA THR A 89 13.50 -8.78 23.86
C THR A 89 14.63 -7.86 23.39
N GLY A 90 14.47 -6.55 23.61
CA GLY A 90 15.56 -5.55 23.66
C GLY A 90 16.40 -5.31 22.39
N GLN A 91 16.22 -6.08 21.32
CA GLN A 91 16.92 -5.91 20.05
C GLN A 91 15.89 -5.84 18.93
N ALA A 92 15.43 -4.62 18.64
CA ALA A 92 14.69 -4.37 17.41
C ALA A 92 15.66 -4.55 16.24
N ALA A 93 15.29 -5.40 15.28
CA ALA A 93 16.08 -5.61 14.09
C ALA A 93 16.10 -4.31 13.26
N THR A 94 17.30 -3.74 13.10
CA THR A 94 17.51 -2.58 12.23
C THR A 94 17.23 -2.90 10.77
N ARG A 95 17.53 -4.14 10.35
CA ARG A 95 17.27 -4.64 9.01
C ARG A 95 16.50 -5.95 9.11
N ILE A 96 15.47 -6.09 8.29
CA ILE A 96 14.65 -7.29 8.15
C ILE A 96 14.74 -7.75 6.71
N ALA A 97 15.09 -9.02 6.50
CA ALA A 97 14.99 -9.67 5.20
C ALA A 97 14.09 -10.91 5.32
N ILE A 98 13.06 -10.96 4.48
CA ILE A 98 12.08 -12.04 4.41
C ILE A 98 12.13 -12.63 3.01
N GLU A 99 12.60 -13.86 2.91
CA GLU A 99 12.56 -14.64 1.70
C GLU A 99 11.30 -15.49 1.70
N LEU A 100 10.57 -15.48 0.59
CA LEU A 100 9.33 -16.23 0.40
C LEU A 100 9.49 -17.32 -0.65
N SER A 101 8.86 -18.46 -0.41
CA SER A 101 8.86 -19.56 -1.37
C SER A 101 8.08 -19.20 -2.62
N ARG A 102 8.64 -19.57 -3.77
CA ARG A 102 8.02 -19.39 -5.10
C ARG A 102 6.94 -20.44 -5.40
N SER A 103 6.81 -21.46 -4.57
CA SER A 103 5.93 -22.62 -4.82
C SER A 103 4.44 -22.36 -4.56
N VAL A 104 4.11 -21.23 -3.94
CA VAL A 104 2.73 -20.87 -3.55
C VAL A 104 2.40 -19.44 -3.97
N THR A 105 1.11 -19.14 -4.05
CA THR A 105 0.63 -17.78 -4.24
C THR A 105 0.64 -17.04 -2.90
N TRP A 106 1.12 -15.79 -2.90
CA TRP A 106 1.21 -14.95 -1.71
C TRP A 106 0.28 -13.74 -1.80
N ALA A 107 -0.46 -13.50 -0.72
CA ALA A 107 -1.03 -12.19 -0.42
C ALA A 107 -0.16 -11.53 0.66
N ILE A 108 0.36 -10.33 0.39
CA ILE A 108 1.36 -9.68 1.24
C ILE A 108 0.77 -8.41 1.85
N THR A 109 0.92 -8.25 3.16
CA THR A 109 0.52 -7.06 3.89
C THR A 109 1.68 -6.53 4.71
N ILE A 110 2.13 -5.32 4.41
CA ILE A 110 3.21 -4.64 5.14
C ILE A 110 2.60 -3.48 5.94
N ARG A 111 2.76 -3.57 7.26
CA ARG A 111 2.32 -2.58 8.24
C ARG A 111 3.55 -1.96 8.91
N GLY A 112 3.39 -0.73 9.40
CA GLY A 112 4.43 -0.02 10.12
C GLY A 112 5.58 0.52 9.25
N GLY A 113 6.17 1.62 9.69
CA GLY A 113 7.09 2.43 8.89
C GLY A 113 8.53 1.90 8.83
N THR A 114 9.27 2.36 7.83
CA THR A 114 10.71 2.08 7.65
C THR A 114 11.40 3.21 6.91
N THR A 115 12.72 3.29 6.95
CA THR A 115 13.43 4.22 6.05
C THR A 115 13.41 3.68 4.62
N THR A 116 13.77 2.40 4.45
CA THR A 116 13.78 1.73 3.15
C THR A 116 12.87 0.51 3.15
N CYS A 117 12.02 0.40 2.13
CA CYS A 117 11.20 -0.77 1.84
C CYS A 117 11.51 -1.27 0.43
N ASN A 118 12.03 -2.49 0.31
CA ASN A 118 12.33 -3.13 -0.97
C ASN A 118 11.52 -4.43 -1.10
N LEU A 119 10.56 -4.45 -2.01
CA LEU A 119 9.73 -5.60 -2.30
C LEU A 119 10.12 -6.14 -3.68
N ASP A 120 11.07 -7.09 -3.69
CA ASP A 120 11.49 -7.78 -4.90
C ASP A 120 10.65 -9.04 -5.13
N LEU A 121 9.47 -8.85 -5.72
CA LEU A 121 8.44 -9.88 -5.84
C LEU A 121 8.48 -10.58 -7.20
N ALA A 122 9.41 -10.22 -8.10
CA ALA A 122 9.44 -10.69 -9.49
C ALA A 122 9.49 -12.22 -9.64
N GLY A 123 10.03 -12.94 -8.66
CA GLY A 123 10.07 -14.40 -8.64
C GLY A 123 8.88 -15.09 -7.95
N LEU A 124 7.88 -14.34 -7.47
CA LEU A 124 6.73 -14.88 -6.73
C LEU A 124 5.47 -14.99 -7.60
N ARG A 125 4.51 -15.80 -7.15
CA ARG A 125 3.11 -15.69 -7.57
C ARG A 125 2.39 -14.76 -6.61
N LEU A 126 2.04 -13.56 -7.07
CA LEU A 126 1.39 -12.56 -6.24
C LEU A 126 -0.14 -12.62 -6.41
N GLY A 127 -0.85 -12.80 -5.30
CA GLY A 127 -2.31 -12.72 -5.22
C GLY A 127 -2.81 -11.35 -4.75
N GLY A 128 -1.93 -10.53 -4.18
CA GLY A 128 -2.22 -9.13 -3.85
C GLY A 128 -1.20 -8.55 -2.88
N LEU A 129 -1.14 -7.22 -2.82
CA LEU A 129 -0.19 -6.49 -2.00
C LEU A 129 -0.87 -5.29 -1.33
N THR A 130 -0.67 -5.16 -0.02
CA THR A 130 -1.11 -3.99 0.74
C THR A 130 0.06 -3.44 1.53
N VAL A 131 0.36 -2.16 1.37
CA VAL A 131 1.40 -1.46 2.13
C VAL A 131 0.78 -0.25 2.81
N SER A 132 0.61 -0.34 4.13
CA SER A 132 0.07 0.76 4.93
C SER A 132 1.14 1.53 5.70
N GLY A 133 2.33 0.95 5.87
CA GLY A 133 3.49 1.62 6.43
C GLY A 133 4.13 2.62 5.46
N GLY A 134 4.50 3.80 5.96
CA GLY A 134 5.25 4.78 5.17
C GLY A 134 6.73 4.47 5.07
N ALA A 135 7.40 5.00 4.03
CA ALA A 135 8.85 4.87 3.89
C ALA A 135 9.52 6.08 3.23
N GLU A 136 10.78 6.37 3.52
CA GLU A 136 11.50 7.38 2.74
C GLU A 136 11.68 6.92 1.29
N THR A 137 12.12 5.68 1.11
CA THR A 137 12.24 5.05 -0.21
C THR A 137 11.51 3.71 -0.23
N MET A 138 10.62 3.56 -1.21
CA MET A 138 9.88 2.34 -1.46
C MET A 138 10.11 1.86 -2.89
N ARG A 139 10.57 0.62 -3.04
CA ARG A 139 10.78 -0.05 -4.34
C ARG A 139 9.91 -1.29 -4.41
N LEU A 140 9.14 -1.41 -5.48
CA LEU A 140 8.29 -2.55 -5.77
C LEU A 140 8.66 -3.11 -7.14
N ASN A 141 9.15 -4.34 -7.17
CA ASN A 141 9.40 -5.08 -8.39
C ASN A 141 8.34 -6.18 -8.52
N LEU A 142 7.37 -5.97 -9.40
CA LEU A 142 6.18 -6.83 -9.50
C LEU A 142 6.44 -8.02 -10.44
N PRO A 143 5.96 -9.24 -10.09
CA PRO A 143 6.03 -10.39 -10.99
C PRO A 143 4.98 -10.28 -12.10
N PRO A 144 5.10 -11.05 -13.20
CA PRO A 144 4.00 -11.22 -14.15
C PRO A 144 2.69 -11.60 -13.43
N PRO A 145 1.57 -10.90 -13.69
CA PRO A 145 0.33 -11.17 -12.97
C PRO A 145 -0.29 -12.50 -13.41
N HIS A 146 -0.90 -13.21 -12.47
CA HIS A 146 -1.71 -14.39 -12.72
C HIS A 146 -3.14 -14.11 -12.23
N GLY A 147 -4.01 -13.72 -13.15
CA GLY A 147 -5.30 -13.11 -12.84
C GLY A 147 -5.19 -11.61 -12.57
N ARG A 148 -6.25 -11.04 -12.00
CA ARG A 148 -6.27 -9.66 -11.56
C ARG A 148 -5.66 -9.55 -10.16
N VAL A 149 -4.64 -8.71 -10.03
CA VAL A 149 -3.89 -8.52 -8.78
C VAL A 149 -4.02 -7.08 -8.32
N ASP A 150 -4.49 -6.90 -7.08
CA ASP A 150 -4.63 -5.59 -6.48
C ASP A 150 -3.39 -5.24 -5.65
N VAL A 151 -2.89 -4.02 -5.85
CA VAL A 151 -1.77 -3.42 -5.12
C VAL A 151 -2.24 -2.11 -4.52
N ILE A 152 -2.27 -2.04 -3.20
CA ILE A 152 -2.75 -0.86 -2.48
C ILE A 152 -1.61 -0.31 -1.63
N VAL A 153 -1.23 0.94 -1.88
CA VAL A 153 -0.23 1.66 -1.08
C VAL A 153 -0.90 2.85 -0.43
N SER A 154 -1.16 2.72 0.87
CA SER A 154 -1.78 3.76 1.68
C SER A 154 -0.81 4.42 2.66
N GLY A 155 0.40 3.89 2.81
CA GLY A 155 1.50 4.55 3.50
C GLY A 155 2.21 5.53 2.56
N GLY A 156 2.46 6.76 3.01
CA GLY A 156 3.18 7.76 2.21
C GLY A 156 4.64 7.38 1.99
N ALA A 157 5.23 7.84 0.88
CA ALA A 157 6.67 7.68 0.67
C ALA A 157 7.32 8.88 0.01
N THR A 158 8.56 9.23 0.34
CA THR A 158 9.24 10.33 -0.37
C THR A 158 9.53 9.93 -1.82
N HIS A 159 10.10 8.74 -2.01
CA HIS A 159 10.39 8.18 -3.33
C HIS A 159 9.73 6.82 -3.48
N LEU A 160 8.80 6.72 -4.44
CA LEU A 160 8.13 5.48 -4.80
C LEU A 160 8.57 5.05 -6.20
N VAL A 161 9.08 3.83 -6.32
CA VAL A 161 9.47 3.21 -7.59
C VAL A 161 8.68 1.92 -7.76
N ILE A 162 7.97 1.80 -8.87
CA ILE A 162 7.25 0.58 -9.26
C ILE A 162 7.78 0.13 -10.61
N ALA A 163 8.41 -1.04 -10.61
CA ALA A 163 8.78 -1.76 -11.83
C ALA A 163 7.66 -2.74 -12.16
N ALA A 164 6.95 -2.46 -13.26
CA ALA A 164 5.99 -3.39 -13.83
C ALA A 164 6.73 -4.48 -14.60
N PRO A 165 6.23 -5.73 -14.61
CA PRO A 165 6.76 -6.75 -15.50
C PRO A 165 6.47 -6.37 -16.96
N GLY A 166 7.42 -6.65 -17.86
CA GLY A 166 7.29 -6.32 -19.29
C GLY A 166 6.03 -6.89 -19.93
N GLY A 167 5.31 -6.07 -20.69
CA GLY A 167 4.09 -6.41 -21.42
C GLY A 167 2.84 -6.59 -20.55
N ALA A 168 2.90 -6.41 -19.23
CA ALA A 168 1.74 -6.59 -18.37
C ALA A 168 0.76 -5.42 -18.45
N ALA A 169 -0.53 -5.76 -18.53
CA ALA A 169 -1.61 -4.81 -18.34
C ALA A 169 -1.59 -4.27 -16.90
N MET A 170 -1.49 -2.95 -16.75
CA MET A 170 -1.47 -2.30 -15.44
C MET A 170 -2.23 -0.98 -15.48
N ARG A 171 -3.05 -0.74 -14.45
CA ARG A 171 -3.67 0.57 -14.18
C ARG A 171 -3.14 1.08 -12.85
N VAL A 172 -2.65 2.31 -12.84
CA VAL A 172 -2.21 3.01 -11.63
C VAL A 172 -3.07 4.25 -11.43
N VAL A 173 -3.70 4.34 -10.27
CA VAL A 173 -4.38 5.53 -9.79
C VAL A 173 -3.55 6.10 -8.65
N ALA A 174 -3.07 7.32 -8.82
CA ALA A 174 -2.21 7.96 -7.85
C ALA A 174 -2.82 9.27 -7.35
N ALA A 175 -2.96 9.42 -6.03
CA ALA A 175 -3.57 10.60 -5.41
C ALA A 175 -2.90 11.90 -5.89
N ALA A 176 -3.66 13.00 -6.01
CA ALA A 176 -3.12 14.32 -6.36
C ALA A 176 -2.04 14.84 -5.39
N GLY A 177 -1.90 14.24 -4.20
CA GLY A 177 -0.82 14.55 -3.27
C GLY A 177 0.57 14.05 -3.72
N ILE A 178 0.70 13.43 -4.90
CA ILE A 178 1.99 13.08 -5.49
C ILE A 178 2.53 14.25 -6.32
N ALA A 179 3.67 14.81 -5.92
CA ALA A 179 4.19 16.02 -6.56
C ALA A 179 4.70 15.80 -7.99
N VAL A 180 5.31 14.63 -8.26
CA VAL A 180 5.83 14.29 -9.59
C VAL A 180 5.54 12.84 -9.93
N VAL A 181 4.89 12.60 -11.07
CA VAL A 181 4.66 11.27 -11.64
C VAL A 181 5.45 11.13 -12.94
N ARG A 182 6.30 10.11 -13.01
CA ARG A 182 7.03 9.72 -14.23
C ARG A 182 6.61 8.32 -14.62
N ALA A 183 6.19 8.15 -15.86
CA ALA A 183 5.85 6.86 -16.43
C ALA A 183 6.64 6.66 -17.72
N SER A 184 7.60 5.73 -17.70
CA SER A 184 8.29 5.33 -18.92
C SER A 184 7.37 4.43 -19.75
N GLY A 185 7.29 4.63 -21.07
CA GLY A 185 6.50 3.79 -21.97
C GLY A 185 4.98 4.01 -21.90
N ALA A 186 4.48 4.92 -21.05
CA ALA A 186 3.06 5.22 -20.91
C ALA A 186 2.82 6.73 -20.68
N GLY A 187 1.63 7.20 -21.05
CA GLY A 187 1.17 8.56 -20.76
C GLY A 187 0.58 8.69 -19.36
N VAL A 188 0.67 9.88 -18.78
CA VAL A 188 -0.01 10.25 -17.53
C VAL A 188 -1.23 11.10 -17.86
N VAL A 189 -2.42 10.67 -17.43
CA VAL A 189 -3.68 11.39 -17.59
C VAL A 189 -4.16 11.90 -16.23
N LEU A 190 -4.76 13.08 -16.18
CA LEU A 190 -5.43 13.56 -14.97
C LEU A 190 -6.88 13.07 -14.96
N ALA A 191 -7.31 12.46 -13.86
CA ALA A 191 -8.67 11.95 -13.67
C ALA A 191 -9.12 12.19 -12.23
N ASP A 192 -10.25 12.86 -12.00
CA ASP A 192 -10.90 12.98 -10.68
C ASP A 192 -9.95 13.38 -9.52
N ASN A 193 -9.13 14.42 -9.71
CA ASN A 193 -8.09 14.83 -8.74
C ASN A 193 -7.07 13.71 -8.42
N SER A 194 -6.71 12.92 -9.43
CA SER A 194 -5.69 11.89 -9.38
C SER A 194 -4.92 11.82 -10.70
N HIS A 195 -3.76 11.17 -10.67
CA HIS A 195 -3.01 10.78 -11.85
C HIS A 195 -3.37 9.34 -12.21
N LEU A 196 -3.77 9.13 -13.46
CA LEU A 196 -4.04 7.82 -14.04
C LEU A 196 -2.94 7.46 -15.03
N VAL A 197 -2.32 6.30 -14.84
CA VAL A 197 -1.35 5.72 -15.79
C VAL A 197 -1.85 4.34 -16.18
N THR A 198 -1.83 4.03 -17.48
CA THR A 198 -2.22 2.72 -17.99
C THR A 198 -1.14 2.15 -18.89
N TYR A 199 -0.74 0.91 -18.60
CA TYR A 199 0.13 0.08 -19.41
C TYR A 199 -0.67 -1.04 -20.06
N GLY A 200 -0.31 -1.36 -21.31
CA GLY A 200 -0.96 -2.42 -22.09
C GLY A 200 -2.47 -2.22 -22.27
N SER A 201 -3.15 -3.29 -22.72
CA SER A 201 -4.61 -3.31 -22.90
C SER A 201 -5.32 -3.69 -21.60
N TYR A 202 -5.25 -2.83 -20.57
CA TYR A 202 -5.83 -3.13 -19.25
C TYR A 202 -7.32 -3.46 -19.28
N ALA A 203 -8.10 -2.77 -20.12
CA ALA A 203 -9.51 -3.06 -20.30
C ALA A 203 -9.69 -4.45 -20.95
N GLY A 204 -10.24 -5.41 -20.18
CA GLY A 204 -10.48 -6.77 -20.64
C GLY A 204 -9.29 -7.74 -20.48
N ALA A 205 -8.16 -7.30 -19.93
CA ALA A 205 -7.04 -8.19 -19.64
C ALA A 205 -7.42 -9.22 -18.55
N ALA A 206 -7.17 -10.50 -18.85
CA ALA A 206 -7.35 -11.59 -17.87
C ALA A 206 -6.30 -11.53 -16.76
N ASN A 207 -5.06 -11.13 -17.11
CA ASN A 207 -3.94 -10.95 -16.20
C ASN A 207 -3.58 -9.47 -16.15
N SER A 208 -3.76 -8.83 -14.99
CA SER A 208 -3.57 -7.38 -14.88
C SER A 208 -3.30 -6.92 -13.46
N TYR A 209 -2.62 -5.78 -13.32
CA TYR A 209 -2.47 -5.08 -12.05
C TYR A 209 -3.44 -3.90 -11.91
N SER A 210 -4.13 -3.81 -10.79
CA SER A 210 -4.75 -2.57 -10.31
C SER A 210 -3.90 -2.02 -9.17
N VAL A 211 -3.34 -0.83 -9.35
CA VAL A 211 -2.47 -0.18 -8.36
C VAL A 211 -3.14 1.10 -7.88
N ASP A 212 -3.45 1.16 -6.60
CA ASP A 212 -4.06 2.32 -5.95
C ASP A 212 -3.07 2.93 -4.94
N LEU A 213 -2.62 4.14 -5.23
CA LEU A 213 -1.71 4.91 -4.38
C LEU A 213 -2.50 6.03 -3.72
N THR A 214 -2.95 5.80 -2.49
CA THR A 214 -3.89 6.70 -1.79
C THR A 214 -3.19 7.75 -0.94
N ALA A 215 -1.90 7.55 -0.63
CA ALA A 215 -1.08 8.51 0.11
C ALA A 215 -0.16 9.32 -0.81
N GLY A 216 0.26 10.49 -0.33
CA GLY A 216 1.17 11.37 -1.05
C GLY A 216 2.59 10.82 -1.16
N ALA A 217 3.28 11.30 -2.20
CA ALA A 217 4.70 11.06 -2.41
C ALA A 217 5.38 12.26 -3.05
N ALA A 218 6.67 12.48 -2.80
CA ALA A 218 7.38 13.54 -3.53
C ALA A 218 7.60 13.12 -4.99
N THR A 219 7.91 11.85 -5.22
CA THR A 219 8.09 11.30 -6.57
C THR A 219 7.52 9.89 -6.70
N LEU A 220 6.89 9.64 -7.84
CA LEU A 220 6.50 8.33 -8.33
C LEU A 220 7.21 8.07 -9.66
N ASN A 221 7.98 6.98 -9.73
CA ASN A 221 8.55 6.48 -10.97
C ASN A 221 7.94 5.12 -11.31
N LEU A 222 7.28 5.05 -12.45
CA LEU A 222 6.76 3.84 -13.05
C LEU A 222 7.63 3.49 -14.25
N SER A 223 8.12 2.25 -14.28
CA SER A 223 8.92 1.75 -15.40
C SER A 223 8.43 0.39 -15.84
N GLU A 224 8.27 0.24 -17.15
CA GLU A 224 8.35 -1.05 -17.82
C GLU A 224 9.84 -1.29 -18.21
N PRO A 225 10.38 -2.51 -18.05
CA PRO A 225 11.73 -2.85 -18.50
C PRO A 225 11.89 -2.75 -20.02
#